data_AF-A0A1Y5GRV2-F1
#
_entry.id   AF-A0A1Y5GRV2-F1
#
_cell.length_a   1.000
_cell.length_b   1.000
_cell.length_c   1.000
_cell.angle_alpha   90.00
_cell.angle_beta   90.00
_cell.angle_gamma   90.00
#
_symmetry.space_group_name_H-M   'P 1'
#
loop_
_entity.id
_entity.type
_entity.pdbx_description
1 polymer ?
#
loop_
_entity_poly.entity_id
_entity_poly.type
_entity_poly.pdbx_seq_one_letter_code
_entity_poly.pdbx_strand_id
1 'polypeptide(L)' 'MKRYMEMSDNQNNETSSDQFHIDDGRDRSISSREAERSELEEAMLKFLGDGGSVEKIDRDLRKDPPRRPESNYGSRPI' A
#
# COMPACT_ATOMS: atom_id res chain seq x y z
N MET A 1 -41.83 16.87 -13.65
CA MET A 1 -40.43 17.34 -13.57
C MET A 1 -39.84 16.87 -12.25
N LYS A 2 -39.05 15.78 -12.27
CA LYS A 2 -38.30 15.33 -11.08
C LYS A 2 -36.95 16.05 -11.06
N ARG A 3 -36.71 16.79 -9.99
CA ARG A 3 -35.45 17.45 -9.66
C ARG A 3 -34.48 16.36 -9.19
N TYR A 4 -33.44 16.08 -9.97
CA TYR A 4 -32.34 15.23 -9.52
C TYR A 4 -31.49 16.04 -8.55
N MET A 5 -31.25 15.46 -7.38
CA MET A 5 -30.42 16.01 -6.31
C MET A 5 -29.00 15.50 -6.57
N GLU A 6 -28.07 16.41 -6.91
CA GLU A 6 -26.65 16.10 -6.98
C GLU A 6 -26.15 15.65 -5.60
N MET A 7 -25.47 14.50 -5.56
CA MET A 7 -24.64 14.12 -4.43
C MET A 7 -23.20 14.44 -4.82
N SER A 8 -22.63 15.46 -4.18
CA SER A 8 -21.23 15.83 -4.31
C SER A 8 -20.38 14.97 -3.38
N ASP A 9 -19.61 14.04 -3.94
CA ASP A 9 -18.58 13.33 -3.19
C ASP A 9 -17.34 14.23 -3.07
N ASN A 10 -17.28 14.98 -1.97
CA ASN A 10 -16.11 15.75 -1.59
C ASN A 10 -15.26 14.94 -0.60
N GLN A 11 -14.34 14.14 -1.15
CA GLN A 11 -13.31 13.42 -0.39
C GLN A 11 -12.22 14.43 0.03
N ASN A 12 -12.46 15.11 1.16
CA ASN A 12 -11.42 15.87 1.84
C ASN A 12 -10.45 14.90 2.51
N ASN A 13 -9.21 14.94 2.04
CA ASN A 13 -8.10 14.12 2.50
C ASN A 13 -7.36 14.90 3.58
N GLU A 14 -7.72 14.73 4.86
CA GLU A 14 -6.92 15.20 6.00
C GLU A 14 -6.76 14.10 7.06
N THR A 15 -5.49 13.75 7.25
CA THR A 15 -4.91 12.87 8.27
C THR A 15 -5.29 13.23 9.71
N SER A 16 -5.73 12.27 10.53
CA SER A 16 -5.35 12.14 11.95
C SER A 16 -5.99 10.93 12.67
N SER A 17 -5.11 10.04 13.16
CA SER A 17 -5.21 9.17 14.35
C SER A 17 -6.52 8.42 14.68
N ASP A 18 -6.39 7.08 14.76
CA ASP A 18 -7.34 6.11 15.32
C ASP A 18 -8.67 5.94 14.57
N GLN A 19 -8.56 5.45 13.33
CA GLN A 19 -9.67 4.77 12.68
C GLN A 19 -9.83 3.38 13.32
N PHE A 20 -10.53 3.30 14.45
CA PHE A 20 -11.05 2.03 14.95
C PHE A 20 -11.97 1.45 13.87
N HIS A 21 -11.47 0.48 13.10
CA HIS A 21 -12.28 -0.29 12.17
C HIS A 21 -13.29 -1.11 13.00
N ILE A 22 -14.46 -0.52 13.25
CA ILE A 22 -15.60 -1.23 13.84
C ILE A 22 -16.04 -2.23 12.77
N ASP A 23 -15.65 -3.49 12.97
CA ASP A 23 -15.95 -4.59 12.07
C ASP A 23 -17.44 -5.00 12.16
N ASP A 24 -18.33 -4.10 11.73
CA ASP A 24 -19.80 -4.26 11.68
C ASP A 24 -20.24 -5.16 10.51
N GLY A 25 -19.33 -5.94 9.93
CA GLY A 25 -19.62 -6.87 8.83
C GLY A 25 -19.92 -6.22 7.47
N ARG A 26 -20.28 -4.93 7.42
CA ARG A 26 -20.52 -4.17 6.18
C ARG A 26 -19.26 -4.10 5.33
N ASP A 27 -18.11 -3.87 5.97
CA ASP A 27 -16.79 -3.80 5.36
C ASP A 27 -16.26 -5.18 4.92
N ARG A 28 -16.87 -6.27 5.39
CA ARG A 28 -16.50 -7.65 4.98
C ARG A 28 -17.15 -8.04 3.65
N SER A 29 -18.09 -7.26 3.14
CA SER A 29 -18.72 -7.51 1.85
C SER A 29 -17.74 -7.21 0.71
N ILE A 30 -17.73 -8.08 -0.31
CA ILE A 30 -16.85 -7.93 -1.48
C ILE A 30 -17.12 -6.57 -2.17
N SER A 31 -18.39 -6.16 -2.23
CA SER A 31 -18.81 -4.87 -2.78
C SER A 31 -18.25 -3.65 -2.04
N SER A 32 -18.00 -3.76 -0.73
CA SER A 32 -17.45 -2.65 0.06
C SER A 32 -15.99 -2.34 -0.31
N ARG A 33 -15.26 -3.33 -0.83
CA ARG A 33 -13.85 -3.21 -1.22
C ARG A 33 -13.66 -3.14 -2.73
N GLU A 34 -14.74 -2.99 -3.50
CA GLU A 34 -14.67 -2.97 -4.96
C GLU A 34 -13.87 -1.76 -5.46
N ALA A 35 -14.03 -0.60 -4.83
CA ALA A 35 -13.28 0.61 -5.15
C ALA A 35 -11.77 0.41 -4.92
N GLU A 36 -11.39 -0.11 -3.74
CA GLU A 36 -10.00 -0.43 -3.39
C GLU A 36 -9.41 -1.50 -4.33
N ARG A 37 -10.21 -2.51 -4.71
CA ARG A 37 -9.81 -3.54 -5.68
C ARG A 37 -9.54 -2.92 -7.05
N SER A 38 -10.43 -2.05 -7.54
CA SER A 38 -10.25 -1.39 -8.84
C SER A 38 -9.01 -0.51 -8.87
N GLU A 39 -8.76 0.25 -7.80
CA GLU A 39 -7.55 1.09 -7.68
C GLU A 39 -6.27 0.22 -7.68
N LEU A 40 -6.27 -0.88 -6.93
CA LEU A 40 -5.16 -1.82 -6.90
C LEU A 40 -4.91 -2.46 -8.27
N GLU A 41 -5.97 -2.84 -9.00
CA GLU A 41 -5.88 -3.42 -10.34
C GLU A 41 -5.25 -2.43 -11.33
N GLU A 42 -5.66 -1.16 -11.30
CA GLU A 42 -5.06 -0.11 -12.13
C GLU A 42 -3.57 0.09 -11.80
N ALA A 43 -3.24 0.17 -10.51
CA ALA A 43 -1.86 0.31 -10.05
C ALA A 43 -0.99 -0.88 -10.47
N MET A 44 -1.51 -2.11 -10.41
CA MET A 44 -0.82 -3.31 -10.88
C MET A 44 -0.55 -3.24 -12.39
N LEU A 45 -1.56 -2.89 -13.19
CA LEU A 45 -1.41 -2.79 -14.64
C LEU A 45 -0.35 -1.74 -15.02
N LYS A 46 -0.36 -0.59 -14.35
CA LYS A 46 0.66 0.44 -14.56
C LYS A 46 2.06 -0.07 -14.20
N PHE A 47 2.23 -0.72 -13.04
CA PHE A 47 3.51 -1.28 -12.62
C PHE A 47 4.07 -2.29 -13.62
N LEU A 48 3.21 -3.18 -14.16
CA LEU A 48 3.61 -4.15 -15.18
C LEU A 48 3.91 -3.47 -16.53
N GLY A 49 3.14 -2.45 -16.91
CA GLY A 49 3.34 -1.67 -18.14
C GLY A 49 4.63 -0.84 -18.14
N ASP A 50 5.01 -0.29 -16.99
CA ASP A 50 6.27 0.44 -16.78
C ASP A 50 7.50 -0.48 -16.76
N GLY A 51 7.31 -1.80 -16.95
CA GLY A 51 8.38 -2.81 -16.99
C GLY A 51 8.72 -3.43 -15.63
N GLY A 52 7.90 -3.20 -14.61
CA GLY A 52 7.99 -3.90 -13.33
C GLY A 52 7.63 -5.38 -13.45
N SER A 53 8.20 -6.21 -12.57
CA SER A 53 7.94 -7.65 -12.53
C SER A 53 7.54 -8.10 -11.14
N VAL A 54 6.56 -9.01 -11.04
CA VAL A 54 6.17 -9.63 -9.77
C VAL A 54 6.90 -10.96 -9.64
N GLU A 55 7.66 -11.13 -8.56
CA GLU A 55 8.35 -12.37 -8.23
C GLU A 55 7.64 -13.09 -7.08
N LYS A 56 7.47 -14.40 -7.21
CA LYS A 56 6.97 -15.24 -6.11
C LYS A 56 8.12 -15.63 -5.20
N ILE A 57 8.11 -15.13 -3.98
CA ILE A 57 9.11 -15.44 -2.96
C ILE A 57 8.63 -16.61 -2.10
N ASP A 58 9.53 -17.56 -1.81
CA ASP A 58 9.24 -18.67 -0.91
C ASP A 58 9.16 -18.20 0.56
N ARG A 59 8.32 -18.85 1.36
CA ARG A 59 8.04 -18.44 2.75
C ARG A 59 9.27 -18.51 3.64
N ASP A 60 10.18 -19.43 3.36
CA ASP A 60 11.40 -19.65 4.15
C ASP A 60 12.62 -18.91 3.59
N LEU A 61 12.45 -18.04 2.58
CA LEU A 61 13.53 -17.21 2.05
C LEU A 61 13.91 -16.12 3.06
N ARG A 62 14.92 -16.40 3.87
CA ARG A 62 15.59 -15.42 4.72
C ARG A 62 16.80 -14.87 3.98
N LYS A 63 16.82 -13.56 3.74
CA LYS A 63 18.06 -12.89 3.33
C LYS A 63 18.97 -12.80 4.55
N ASP A 64 20.25 -13.10 4.37
CA ASP A 64 21.23 -12.90 5.44
C ASP A 64 21.18 -11.44 5.90
N PRO A 65 21.24 -11.19 7.21
CA PRO A 65 21.27 -9.83 7.72
C PRO A 65 22.49 -9.09 7.16
N PRO A 66 22.41 -7.76 7.02
CA PRO A 66 23.55 -6.96 6.57
C PRO A 66 24.76 -7.23 7.48
N ARG A 67 25.93 -7.39 6.87
CA ARG A 67 27.18 -7.58 7.62
C ARG A 67 27.43 -6.38 8.53
N ARG A 68 27.96 -6.65 9.72
CA ARG A 68 28.41 -5.61 10.65
C ARG A 68 29.39 -4.68 9.92
N PRO A 69 29.26 -3.35 10.05
CA PRO A 69 30.23 -2.43 9.48
C PRO A 69 31.61 -2.66 10.11
N GLU A 70 32.66 -2.65 9.29
CA GLU A 70 34.03 -2.62 9.79
C GLU A 70 34.44 -1.18 10.10
N SER A 71 34.96 -0.94 11.31
CA SER A 71 35.48 0.37 11.69
C SER A 71 36.90 0.53 11.16
N ASN A 72 37.04 1.11 9.96
CA ASN A 72 38.35 1.46 9.39
C ASN A 72 38.89 2.83 9.88
N TYR A 73 38.21 3.46 10.83
CA TYR A 73 38.63 4.73 11.42
C TYR A 73 39.91 4.55 12.26
N GLY A 74 40.94 5.36 11.99
CA GLY A 74 42.23 5.29 12.68
C GLY A 74 43.25 4.29 12.11
N SER A 75 42.95 3.62 10.99
CA SER A 75 43.89 2.73 10.30
C SER A 75 44.98 3.46 9.49
N ARG A 76 44.84 4.77 9.32
CA ARG A 76 45.82 5.65 8.66
C ARG A 76 46.64 6.35 9.74
N PRO A 77 47.97 6.25 9.73
CA PRO A 77 48.82 7.03 10.62
C PRO A 77 48.65 8.53 10.34
N ILE A 78 48.69 9.33 11.41
CA ILE A 78 48.66 10.80 11.38
C ILE A 78 50.05 11.38 11.06
#